data_AF-A0A663EYG5-F1
#
_entry.id   AF-A0A663EYG5-F1
#
_cell.length_a   1.000
_cell.length_b   1.000
_cell.length_c   1.000
_cell.angle_alpha   90.00
_cell.angle_beta   90.00
_cell.angle_gamma   90.00
#
_symmetry.space_group_name_H-M   'P 1'
#
loop_
_entity.id
_entity.type
_entity.pdbx_description
1 polymer ?
#
loop_
_entity_poly.entity_id
_entity_poly.type
_entity_poly.pdbx_seq_one_letter_code
_entity_poly.pdbx_strand_id
1 'polypeptide(L)'
;MIPALLRCWDNVVYLFYCVFVLLCLIGVKMTQTSSLVLKENEKATLTCSQNDYPISIYWYLQQPGKGLQLLYYSIGANQEQEGDIHTGYKANWLNLTDFYL
;
A
#
# COMPACT_ATOMS: atom_id res chain seq x y z
N MET A 1 39.40 -34.59 11.77
CA MET A 1 39.08 -33.92 13.05
C MET A 1 39.08 -32.42 12.79
N ILE A 2 37.91 -31.87 12.44
CA ILE A 2 37.74 -30.45 12.05
C ILE A 2 37.21 -29.72 13.29
N PRO A 3 37.76 -28.56 13.70
CA PRO A 3 37.49 -27.96 14.99
C PRO A 3 36.06 -27.39 15.05
N ALA A 4 35.43 -27.53 16.23
CA ALA A 4 34.07 -27.10 16.53
C ALA A 4 33.79 -25.59 16.38
N LEU A 5 34.79 -24.79 15.99
CA LEU A 5 34.70 -23.34 15.82
C LEU A 5 34.13 -22.92 14.45
N LEU A 6 34.21 -23.76 13.40
CA LEU A 6 33.57 -23.45 12.11
C LEU A 6 32.04 -23.59 12.15
N ARG A 7 31.51 -24.50 12.98
CA ARG A 7 30.06 -24.69 13.13
C ARG A 7 29.34 -23.53 13.83
N CYS A 8 30.01 -22.75 14.67
CA CYS A 8 29.38 -21.62 15.37
C CYS A 8 29.10 -20.44 14.43
N TRP A 9 29.94 -20.22 13.43
CA TRP A 9 29.74 -19.16 12.44
C TRP A 9 28.58 -19.50 11.49
N ASP A 10 28.48 -20.77 11.08
CA ASP A 10 27.36 -21.28 10.29
C ASP A 10 26.03 -21.16 11.04
N ASN A 11 25.99 -21.48 12.35
CA ASN A 11 24.76 -21.34 13.14
C ASN A 11 24.31 -19.89 13.29
N VAL A 12 25.24 -18.95 13.51
CA VAL A 12 24.91 -17.52 13.61
C VAL A 12 24.43 -16.97 12.26
N VAL A 13 25.13 -17.31 11.17
CA VAL A 13 24.74 -16.93 9.81
C VAL A 13 23.39 -17.56 9.44
N TYR A 14 23.15 -18.82 9.82
CA TYR A 14 21.89 -19.51 9.62
C TYR A 14 20.77 -18.91 10.46
N LEU A 15 21.05 -18.45 11.68
CA LEU A 15 20.08 -17.77 12.53
C LEU A 15 19.70 -16.40 11.94
N PHE A 16 20.68 -15.62 11.47
CA PHE A 16 20.43 -14.37 10.74
C PHE A 16 19.65 -14.62 9.45
N TYR A 17 20.01 -15.66 8.68
CA TYR A 17 19.30 -16.05 7.47
C TYR A 17 17.86 -16.49 7.77
N CYS A 18 17.63 -17.32 8.80
CA CYS A 18 16.30 -17.73 9.25
C CYS A 18 15.46 -16.53 9.72
N VAL A 19 16.05 -15.61 10.49
CA VAL A 19 15.36 -14.39 10.93
C VAL A 19 15.02 -13.51 9.73
N PHE A 20 15.92 -13.36 8.76
CA PHE A 20 15.67 -12.61 7.54
C PHE A 20 14.58 -13.25 6.66
N VAL A 21 14.59 -14.59 6.53
CA VAL A 21 13.55 -15.34 5.83
C VAL A 21 12.19 -15.22 6.56
N LEU A 22 12.16 -15.32 7.88
CA LEU A 22 10.95 -15.09 8.69
C LEU A 22 10.42 -13.66 8.54
N LEU A 23 11.31 -12.66 8.49
CA LEU A 23 10.98 -11.27 8.22
C LEU A 23 10.55 -11.03 6.77
N CYS A 24 10.99 -11.79 5.78
CA CYS A 24 10.47 -11.64 4.41
C CYS A 24 9.05 -12.22 4.24
N LEU A 25 8.58 -13.08 5.15
CA LEU A 25 7.26 -13.70 5.07
C LEU A 25 6.12 -12.81 5.58
N ILE A 26 6.42 -11.68 6.24
CA ILE A 26 5.41 -10.70 6.67
C ILE A 26 4.99 -9.76 5.52
N GLY A 27 4.37 -10.30 4.49
CA GLY A 27 3.84 -9.48 3.39
C GLY A 27 2.60 -8.69 3.83
N VAL A 28 2.57 -7.39 3.53
CA VAL A 28 1.34 -6.60 3.69
C VAL A 28 0.42 -6.85 2.50
N LYS A 29 -0.82 -7.31 2.79
CA LYS A 29 -1.83 -7.53 1.75
C LYS A 29 -2.61 -6.25 1.49
N MET A 30 -2.62 -5.82 0.23
CA MET A 30 -3.47 -4.75 -0.30
C MET A 30 -4.55 -5.37 -1.18
N THR A 31 -5.81 -4.97 -0.99
CA THR A 31 -6.95 -5.37 -1.83
C THR A 31 -7.55 -4.11 -2.44
N GLN A 32 -7.80 -4.09 -3.75
CA GLN A 32 -8.41 -2.94 -4.43
C GLN A 32 -9.49 -3.39 -5.40
N THR A 33 -10.49 -2.54 -5.63
CA THR A 33 -11.47 -2.72 -6.70
C THR A 33 -10.75 -2.80 -8.05
N SER A 34 -10.83 -3.97 -8.71
CA SER A 34 -10.02 -4.29 -9.90
C SER A 34 -10.40 -3.48 -11.15
N SER A 35 -11.70 -3.28 -11.39
CA SER A 35 -12.19 -2.54 -12.55
C SER A 35 -13.62 -2.06 -12.32
N LEU A 36 -13.92 -0.85 -12.74
CA LEU A 36 -15.27 -0.30 -12.70
C LEU A 36 -15.59 0.34 -14.07
N VAL A 37 -16.72 -0.04 -14.66
CA VAL A 37 -17.25 0.55 -15.89
C VAL A 37 -18.61 1.13 -15.55
N LEU A 38 -18.75 2.44 -15.74
CA LEU A 38 -19.94 3.19 -15.39
C LEU A 38 -20.46 3.96 -16.61
N LYS A 39 -21.72 4.39 -16.51
CA LYS A 39 -22.26 5.37 -17.45
C LYS A 39 -21.74 6.76 -17.11
N GLU A 40 -21.77 7.64 -18.10
CA GLU A 40 -21.38 9.04 -17.91
C GLU A 40 -22.25 9.70 -16.81
N ASN A 41 -21.59 10.43 -15.91
CA ASN A 41 -22.18 11.07 -14.72
C ASN A 41 -22.65 10.14 -13.59
N GLU A 42 -22.40 8.84 -13.67
CA GLU A 42 -22.52 7.96 -12.51
C GLU A 42 -21.30 8.12 -11.58
N LYS A 43 -21.54 8.13 -10.27
CA LYS A 43 -20.48 8.23 -9.27
C LYS A 43 -19.70 6.92 -9.22
N ALA A 44 -18.38 7.00 -9.30
CA ALA A 44 -17.54 5.84 -9.05
C ALA A 44 -17.12 5.79 -7.60
N THR A 45 -17.07 4.57 -7.04
CA THR A 45 -16.43 4.34 -5.75
C THR A 45 -15.34 3.31 -5.94
N LEU A 46 -14.09 3.71 -5.71
CA LEU A 46 -12.97 2.79 -5.64
C LEU A 46 -12.66 2.53 -4.17
N THR A 47 -12.72 1.25 -3.79
CA THR A 47 -12.34 0.83 -2.46
C THR A 47 -10.95 0.20 -2.50
N CYS A 48 -10.12 0.58 -1.54
CA CYS A 48 -8.89 -0.13 -1.21
C CYS A 48 -9.11 -0.84 0.13
N SER A 49 -8.23 -1.73 0.57
CA SER A 49 -8.13 -2.15 1.95
C SER A 49 -6.77 -2.77 2.21
N GLN A 50 -6.20 -2.44 3.36
CA GLN A 50 -4.91 -2.95 3.81
C GLN A 50 -5.10 -3.67 5.14
N ASN A 51 -4.43 -4.79 5.31
CA ASN A 51 -4.47 -5.57 6.56
C ASN A 51 -3.59 -4.98 7.69
N ASP A 52 -2.90 -3.88 7.44
CA ASP A 52 -1.94 -3.25 8.35
C ASP A 52 -2.34 -1.78 8.56
N TYR A 53 -1.86 -1.16 9.63
CA TYR A 53 -2.15 0.26 9.94
C TYR A 53 -1.46 1.16 8.91
N PRO A 54 -2.20 1.79 7.98
CA PRO A 54 -1.59 2.60 6.95
C PRO A 54 -1.12 3.90 7.61
N ILE A 55 0.20 4.08 7.70
CA ILE A 55 0.80 5.35 8.15
C ILE A 55 0.49 6.46 7.13
N SER A 56 0.36 6.10 5.85
CA SER A 56 -0.03 7.02 4.79
C SER A 56 -0.67 6.30 3.60
N ILE A 57 -1.69 6.91 2.98
CA ILE A 57 -2.36 6.42 1.76
C ILE A 57 -2.23 7.47 0.68
N TYR A 58 -1.97 7.05 -0.55
CA TYR A 58 -1.88 7.94 -1.71
C TYR A 58 -2.80 7.43 -2.83
N TRP A 59 -3.57 8.35 -3.42
CA TRP A 59 -4.45 8.09 -4.55
C TRP A 59 -3.87 8.76 -5.79
N TYR A 60 -3.54 7.93 -6.79
CA TYR A 60 -3.02 8.40 -8.07
C TYR A 60 -4.01 8.09 -9.19
N LEU A 61 -4.12 9.01 -10.14
CA LEU A 61 -4.77 8.81 -11.42
C LEU A 61 -3.72 8.62 -12.50
N GLN A 62 -3.93 7.63 -13.35
CA GLN A 62 -3.17 7.48 -14.59
C GLN A 62 -4.12 7.55 -15.77
N GLN A 63 -4.01 8.60 -16.57
CA GLN A 63 -4.76 8.73 -17.82
C GLN A 63 -3.88 8.28 -19.00
N PRO A 64 -4.47 7.71 -20.08
CA PRO A 64 -3.71 7.36 -21.27
C PRO A 64 -2.87 8.55 -21.78
N GLY A 65 -1.56 8.34 -21.95
CA GLY A 65 -0.64 9.37 -22.43
C GLY A 65 -0.21 10.41 -21.38
N LYS A 66 -0.63 10.27 -20.12
CA LYS A 66 -0.18 11.14 -19.01
C LYS A 66 0.67 10.37 -18.00
N GLY A 67 1.47 11.11 -17.22
CA GLY A 67 2.15 10.58 -16.05
C GLY A 67 1.19 10.25 -14.91
N LEU A 68 1.72 9.72 -13.80
CA LEU A 68 0.97 9.59 -12.55
C LEU A 68 0.62 10.97 -12.02
N GLN A 69 -0.65 11.17 -11.67
CA GLN A 69 -1.16 12.42 -11.14
C GLN A 69 -1.70 12.16 -9.73
N LEU A 70 -1.18 12.88 -8.73
CA LEU A 70 -1.65 12.72 -7.35
C LEU A 70 -3.02 13.39 -7.22
N LEU A 71 -4.02 12.60 -6.81
CA LEU A 71 -5.35 13.12 -6.51
C LEU A 71 -5.44 13.56 -5.06
N TYR A 72 -5.07 12.65 -4.14
CA TYR A 72 -5.18 12.85 -2.69
C TYR A 72 -4.12 12.04 -1.97
N TYR A 73 -3.73 12.49 -0.79
CA TYR A 73 -2.98 11.68 0.16
C TYR A 73 -3.50 11.87 1.59
N SER A 74 -3.18 10.93 2.46
CA SER A 74 -3.40 11.05 3.89
C SER A 74 -2.20 10.56 4.67
N ILE A 75 -1.91 11.22 5.79
CA ILE A 75 -0.89 10.80 6.76
C ILE A 75 -1.62 10.39 8.04
N GLY A 76 -2.14 9.16 8.02
CA GLY A 76 -3.00 8.60 9.06
C GLY A 76 -4.42 9.16 9.09
N ALA A 77 -5.23 8.60 9.99
CA ALA A 77 -5.89 9.40 11.02
C ALA A 77 -6.89 10.50 10.64
N ASN A 78 -7.69 10.44 9.57
CA ASN A 78 -8.58 11.55 9.16
C ASN A 78 -7.81 12.82 8.76
N GLN A 79 -6.57 12.67 8.34
CA GLN A 79 -5.74 13.77 7.85
C GLN A 79 -5.69 13.68 6.34
N GLU A 80 -6.71 14.22 5.67
CA GLU A 80 -6.79 14.24 4.20
C GLU A 80 -6.14 15.51 3.63
N GLN A 81 -5.38 15.33 2.56
CA GLN A 81 -4.73 16.41 1.84
C GLN A 81 -4.98 16.26 0.34
N GLU A 82 -5.23 17.40 -0.30
CA GLU A 82 -5.45 17.51 -1.73
C GLU A 82 -4.12 17.40 -2.48
N GLY A 83 -4.13 16.64 -3.57
CA GLY A 83 -3.04 16.58 -4.53
C GLY A 83 -3.19 17.63 -5.64
N ASP A 84 -2.36 17.48 -6.67
CA ASP A 84 -2.30 18.39 -7.81
C ASP A 84 -3.63 18.46 -8.58
N ILE A 85 -4.41 17.37 -8.57
CA ILE A 85 -5.71 17.28 -9.25
C ILE A 85 -6.75 16.73 -8.28
N HIS A 86 -7.48 17.62 -7.61
CA HIS A 86 -8.48 17.26 -6.61
C HIS A 86 -9.92 17.59 -7.06
N THR A 87 -10.10 18.45 -8.06
CA THR A 87 -11.43 18.92 -8.47
C THR A 87 -12.28 17.78 -9.07
N GLY A 88 -13.45 17.54 -8.47
CA GLY A 88 -14.38 16.49 -8.90
C GLY A 88 -14.19 15.16 -8.19
N TYR A 89 -13.10 14.98 -7.46
CA TYR A 89 -12.77 13.76 -6.73
C TYR A 89 -12.93 13.97 -5.22
N LYS A 90 -13.17 12.90 -4.46
CA LYS A 90 -13.18 12.95 -2.99
C LYS A 90 -12.58 11.67 -2.41
N ALA A 91 -11.60 11.80 -1.52
CA ALA A 91 -11.14 10.69 -0.71
C ALA A 91 -11.83 10.72 0.66
N ASN A 92 -12.03 9.55 1.28
CA ASN A 92 -12.42 9.47 2.68
C ASN A 92 -11.56 8.44 3.43
N TRP A 93 -10.94 8.88 4.53
CA TRP A 93 -10.21 8.02 5.46
C TRP A 93 -11.09 7.75 6.69
N LEU A 94 -12.08 6.86 6.58
CA LEU A 94 -12.87 6.41 7.73
C LEU A 94 -12.74 4.91 7.90
N ASN A 95 -11.76 4.47 8.69
CA ASN A 95 -11.51 3.07 9.06
C ASN A 95 -11.46 2.01 7.95
N LEU A 96 -11.55 2.39 6.67
CA LEU A 96 -11.04 1.77 5.44
C LEU A 96 -11.66 2.53 4.22
N THR A 97 -10.83 3.36 3.58
CA THR A 97 -10.59 3.34 2.11
C THR A 97 -11.78 3.39 1.13
N ASP A 98 -12.50 4.50 1.12
CA ASP A 98 -13.43 4.84 0.03
C ASP A 98 -12.96 6.08 -0.73
N PHE A 99 -12.84 5.98 -2.06
CA PHE A 99 -12.56 7.10 -2.96
C PHE A 99 -13.70 7.27 -3.94
N TYR A 100 -14.30 8.47 -3.97
CA TYR A 100 -15.41 8.83 -4.84
C TYR A 100 -14.91 9.65 -6.04
N LEU A 101 -15.35 9.25 -7.23
CA LEU A 101 -15.10 9.87 -8.52
C LEU A 101 -16.37 10.49 -9.09
#